data_AF-A0A2E1A607-F1
#
_entry.id   AF-A0A2E1A607-F1
#
_cell.length_a   1.000
_cell.length_b   1.000
_cell.length_c   1.000
_cell.angle_alpha   90.00
_cell.angle_beta   90.00
_cell.angle_gamma   90.00
#
_symmetry.space_group_name_H-M   'P 1'
#
loop_
_entity.id
_entity.type
_entity.pdbx_description
1 polymer ?
#
loop_
_entity_poly.entity_id
_entity_poly.type
_entity_poly.pdbx_seq_one_letter_code
_entity_poly.pdbx_strand_id
1 'polypeptide(L)' 'MTKEVRDAGAKLGIVLHDHLIMTRAGHASFKEIRLL' A
#
# COMPACT_ATOMS: atom_id res chain seq x y z
N MET A 1 6.74 -0.28 7.75
CA MET A 1 6.37 0.75 6.75
C MET A 1 4.91 0.69 6.28
N THR A 2 4.45 -0.25 5.42
CA THR A 2 3.09 -0.18 4.82
C THR A 2 1.97 -0.03 5.85
N LYS A 3 2.02 -0.83 6.92
CA LYS A 3 1.08 -0.76 8.04
C LYS A 3 1.14 0.60 8.76
N GLU A 4 2.33 1.11 9.04
CA GLU A 4 2.51 2.42 9.70
C GLU A 4 1.93 3.57 8.87
N VAL A 5 2.17 3.57 7.55
CA VAL A 5 1.66 4.60 6.64
C VAL A 5 0.14 4.53 6.55
N ARG A 6 -0.42 3.32 6.42
CA ARG A 6 -1.88 3.11 6.43
C ARG A 6 -2.50 3.61 7.74
N ASP A 7 -1.93 3.22 8.88
CA ASP A 7 -2.44 3.58 10.19
C ASP A 7 -2.29 5.10 10.46
N ALA A 8 -1.23 5.73 9.95
CA ALA A 8 -1.08 7.19 10.00
C ALA A 8 -2.09 7.91 9.11
N GLY A 9 -2.30 7.45 7.87
CA GLY A 9 -3.31 8.00 6.96
C GLY A 9 -4.72 7.90 7.52
N ALA A 10 -5.07 6.77 8.13
CA ALA A 10 -6.37 6.55 8.74
C ALA A 10 -6.71 7.59 9.82
N LYS A 11 -5.72 8.00 10.64
CA LYS A 11 -5.90 9.06 11.67
C LYS A 11 -6.19 10.43 11.06
N LEU A 12 -5.82 10.63 9.80
CA LEU A 12 -6.03 11.87 9.05
C LEU A 12 -7.25 11.80 8.13
N GLY A 13 -8.02 10.70 8.14
CA GLY A 13 -9.12 10.47 7.21
C GLY A 13 -8.66 10.13 5.78
N ILE A 14 -7.40 9.73 5.61
CA ILE A 14 -6.80 9.39 4.32
C ILE A 14 -6.71 7.86 4.17
N VAL A 15 -7.19 7.33 3.06
CA VAL A 15 -7.11 5.90 2.74
C VAL A 15 -5.84 5.61 1.94
N LEU A 16 -5.08 4.61 2.38
CA LEU A 16 -4.05 3.98 1.55
C LEU A 16 -4.73 2.96 0.63
N HIS A 17 -4.84 3.29 -0.66
CA HIS A 17 -5.54 2.43 -1.62
C HIS A 17 -4.75 1.19 -2.02
N ASP A 18 -3.42 1.30 -2.11
CA ASP A 18 -2.53 0.20 -2.44
C ASP A 18 -1.07 0.54 -2.11
N HIS A 19 -0.22 -0.48 -2.06
CA HIS A 19 1.23 -0.36 -2.08
C HIS A 19 1.76 -1.13 -3.30
N LEU A 20 2.25 -0.37 -4.29
CA LEU A 20 2.81 -0.93 -5.52
C LEU A 20 4.33 -1.00 -5.40
N ILE A 21 4.89 -2.18 -5.61
CA ILE A 21 6.33 -2.34 -5.85
C ILE A 21 6.55 -2.33 -7.36
N MET A 22 7.31 -1.34 -7.84
CA MET A 22 7.64 -1.20 -9.26
C MET A 22 9.02 -1.75 -9.55
N THR A 23 9.16 -2.50 -10.64
CA THR A 23 10.43 -2.99 -11.18
C THR A 23 10.50 -2.72 -12.69
N ARG A 24 11.65 -2.95 -13.31
CA ARG A 24 11.79 -2.86 -14.77
C ARG A 24 10.89 -3.85 -15.53
N ALA A 25 10.60 -5.01 -14.94
CA ALA A 25 9.86 -6.08 -15.60
C ALA A 25 8.35 -6.06 -15.30
N GLY A 26 7.88 -5.14 -14.45
CA GLY A 26 6.48 -5.06 -14.06
C GLY A 26 6.28 -4.55 -12.64
N HIS A 27 5.11 -4.82 -12.07
CA HIS A 27 4.74 -4.37 -10.73
C HIS A 27 4.10 -5.49 -9.91
N ALA A 28 4.13 -5.34 -8.58
CA ALA A 28 3.38 -6.16 -7.64
C ALA A 28 2.49 -5.26 -6.77
N SER A 29 1.20 -5.58 -6.70
CA SER A 29 0.23 -4.90 -5.84
C SER A 29 0.04 -5.66 -4.55
N PHE A 30 0.19 -4.98 -3.41
CA PHE A 30 -0.06 -5.56 -2.10
C PHE A 30 -1.54 -5.86 -1.90
N LYS A 31 -2.42 -5.04 -2.47
CA LYS A 31 -3.86 -5.28 -2.45
C LYS A 31 -4.23 -6.56 -3.20
N GLU A 32 -3.68 -6.79 -4.40
CA GLU A 32 -3.98 -7.97 -5.22
C GLU A 32 -3.52 -9.28 -4.54
N ILE A 33 -2.37 -9.23 -3.86
CA ILE A 33 -1.82 -10.40 -3.13
C ILE A 33 -2.27 -10.47 -1.66
N ARG A 34 -3.26 -9.65 -1.25
CA ARG A 34 -3.90 -9.66 0.08
C ARG A 34 -2.95 -9.36 1.25
N LEU A 35 -2.02 -8.43 1.06
CA LEU A 35 -1.06 -7.96 2.07
C LEU A 35 -1.33 -6.54 2.60
N LEU A 36 -2.41 -5.90 2.14
CA LEU A 36 -2.79 -4.52 2.53
C LEU A 36 -3.70 -4.47 3.76
#